data_AF-A0A9X7QNU1-F1
#
_entry.id   AF-A0A9X7QNU1-F1
#
_cell.length_a   1.000
_cell.length_b   1.000
_cell.length_c   1.000
_cell.angle_alpha   90.00
_cell.angle_beta   90.00
_cell.angle_gamma   90.00
#
_symmetry.space_group_name_H-M   'P 1'
#
loop_
_entity.id
_entity.type
_entity.pdbx_description
1 polymer ?
#
loop_
_entity_poly.entity_id
_entity_poly.type
_entity_poly.pdbx_seq_one_letter_code
_entity_poly.pdbx_strand_id
1 'polypeptide(L)' 'MNKTNHFIETKEYKKFAEFCDACAEFKYIGICHGLPGVGKTISARQYANWDYTHSKIKEISVYKDQGKNVTTQLS' A
#
# COMPACT_ATOMS: atom_id res chain seq x y z
N MET A 1 -2.39 -26.47 14.18
CA MET A 1 -2.94 -26.25 12.83
C MET A 1 -2.41 -24.92 12.32
N ASN A 2 -1.45 -24.95 11.39
CA ASN A 2 -0.91 -23.73 10.78
C ASN A 2 -1.99 -23.17 9.83
N LYS A 3 -2.79 -22.23 10.31
CA LYS A 3 -3.70 -21.46 9.45
C LYS A 3 -2.83 -20.57 8.56
N THR A 4 -2.54 -21.01 7.35
CA THR A 4 -2.28 -20.08 6.26
C THR A 4 -3.58 -19.31 6.05
N ASN A 5 -3.71 -18.14 6.68
CA ASN A 5 -4.86 -17.26 6.49
C ASN A 5 -4.77 -16.71 5.07
N HIS A 6 -5.34 -17.46 4.12
CA HIS A 6 -5.48 -17.00 2.74
C HIS A 6 -6.40 -15.78 2.71
N PHE A 7 -5.99 -14.76 1.97
CA PHE A 7 -6.85 -13.60 1.71
C PHE A 7 -8.10 -14.06 0.96
N ILE A 8 -9.28 -13.71 1.47
CA ILE A 8 -10.55 -14.03 0.82
C ILE A 8 -10.90 -12.87 -0.10
N GLU A 9 -10.93 -13.14 -1.40
CA GLU A 9 -11.32 -12.15 -2.38
C GLU A 9 -12.84 -11.94 -2.34
N THR A 10 -13.28 -10.74 -1.98
CA THR A 10 -14.70 -10.36 -1.95
C THR A 10 -15.05 -9.44 -3.12
N LYS A 11 -16.35 -9.23 -3.37
CA LYS A 11 -16.81 -8.26 -4.39
C LYS A 11 -16.37 -6.84 -4.02
N GLU A 12 -16.37 -6.51 -2.74
CA GLU A 12 -15.93 -5.22 -2.21
C GLU A 12 -14.44 -5.01 -2.47
N TYR A 13 -13.61 -6.05 -2.30
CA TYR A 13 -12.20 -5.98 -2.64
C TYR A 13 -11.98 -5.77 -4.14
N LYS A 14 -12.75 -6.45 -5.01
CA LYS A 14 -12.65 -6.24 -6.47
C LYS A 14 -12.94 -4.80 -6.87
N LYS A 15 -13.99 -4.19 -6.31
CA LYS A 15 -14.29 -2.77 -6.52
C LYS A 15 -13.17 -1.84 -6.01
N PHE A 16 -12.55 -2.20 -4.89
CA PHE A 16 -11.38 -1.47 -4.39
C PHE A 16 -10.19 -1.57 -5.36
N ALA A 17 -9.91 -2.75 -5.90
CA ALA A 17 -8.84 -2.94 -6.88
C ALA A 17 -9.10 -2.15 -8.17
N GLU A 18 -10.33 -2.22 -8.72
CA GLU A 18 -10.75 -1.43 -9.89
C GLU A 18 -10.55 0.07 -9.66
N PHE A 19 -10.89 0.56 -8.46
CA PHE A 19 -10.66 1.95 -8.08
C PHE A 19 -9.16 2.31 -8.07
N CYS A 20 -8.30 1.46 -7.51
CA CYS A 20 -6.86 1.68 -7.51
C CYS A 20 -6.27 1.66 -8.92
N ASP A 21 -6.70 0.72 -9.77
CA ASP A 21 -6.27 0.62 -11.16
C ASP A 21 -6.64 1.89 -11.94
N ALA A 22 -7.86 2.39 -11.77
CA ALA A 22 -8.28 3.65 -12.36
C ALA A 22 -7.45 4.85 -11.85
N CYS A 23 -7.13 4.91 -10.55
CA CYS A 23 -6.25 5.95 -10.02
C CYS A 23 -4.86 5.91 -10.67
N ALA A 24 -4.31 4.72 -10.88
CA ALA A 24 -3.01 4.54 -11.52
C ALA A 24 -3.04 4.91 -13.01
N GLU A 25 -4.09 4.53 -13.73
CA GLU A 25 -4.27 4.84 -15.15
C GLU A 25 -4.44 6.34 -15.40
N PHE A 26 -5.35 6.97 -14.65
CA PHE A 26 -5.72 8.38 -14.86
C PHE A 26 -4.91 9.38 -14.02
N LYS A 27 -3.96 8.90 -13.21
CA LYS A 27 -3.03 9.71 -12.40
C LYS A 27 -3.74 10.62 -11.39
N TYR A 28 -4.81 10.11 -10.76
CA TYR A 28 -5.51 10.82 -9.67
C TYR A 28 -5.18 10.22 -8.31
N ILE A 29 -5.29 11.04 -7.26
CA ILE A 29 -5.16 10.58 -5.87
C ILE A 29 -6.54 10.10 -5.39
N GLY A 30 -6.67 8.79 -5.21
CA GLY A 30 -7.85 8.16 -4.64
C GLY A 30 -7.87 8.16 -3.12
N ILE A 31 -8.94 8.64 -2.50
CA ILE A 31 -9.13 8.63 -1.04
C ILE A 31 -10.27 7.68 -0.67
N CYS A 32 -9.98 6.66 0.15
CA CYS A 32 -10.98 5.73 0.66
C CYS A 32 -11.32 6.05 2.13
N HIS A 33 -12.60 6.33 2.42
CA HIS A 33 -13.10 6.52 3.78
C HIS A 33 -14.10 5.42 4.18
N GLY A 34 -14.39 5.30 5.47
CA GLY A 34 -15.41 4.37 5.98
C GLY A 34 -15.21 4.02 7.45
N LEU A 35 -16.14 3.26 8.02
CA LEU A 35 -16.11 2.82 9.42
C LEU A 35 -14.81 2.06 9.76
N PRO A 36 -14.40 2.04 11.04
CA PRO A 36 -13.28 1.20 11.48
C PRO A 36 -13.59 -0.29 11.25
N GLY A 37 -12.55 -1.08 10.93
CA GLY A 37 -12.69 -2.53 10.76
C GLY A 37 -13.23 -3.02 9.40
N VAL A 38 -13.64 -2.14 8.49
CA VAL A 38 -14.17 -2.50 7.15
C VAL A 38 -13.14 -3.09 6.17
N GLY A 39 -11.88 -3.25 6.59
CA GLY A 39 -10.84 -3.88 5.78
C GLY A 39 -9.97 -2.95 4.92
N LYS A 40 -10.09 -1.61 5.00
CA LYS A 40 -9.29 -0.64 4.21
C LYS A 40 -7.79 -0.98 4.15
N THR A 41 -7.17 -1.14 5.31
CA THR A 41 -5.72 -1.45 5.40
C THR A 41 -5.37 -2.80 4.81
N ILE A 42 -6.23 -3.81 5.01
CA ILE A 42 -5.99 -5.17 4.51
C ILE A 42 -6.11 -5.19 2.98
N SER A 43 -7.15 -4.55 2.42
CA SER A 43 -7.32 -4.40 0.97
C SER A 43 -6.12 -3.69 0.34
N ALA A 44 -5.65 -2.58 0.91
CA ALA A 44 -4.49 -1.86 0.40
C ALA A 44 -3.20 -2.72 0.46
N ARG A 45 -2.97 -3.43 1.58
CA ARG A 45 -1.81 -4.33 1.76
C ARG A 45 -1.83 -5.46 0.74
N GLN A 46 -3.00 -6.04 0.47
CA GLN A 46 -3.18 -7.12 -0.50
C GLN A 46 -2.98 -6.61 -1.93
N TYR A 47 -3.62 -5.50 -2.31
CA TYR A 47 -3.52 -4.93 -3.66
C TYR A 47 -2.08 -4.54 -4.01
N ALA A 48 -1.36 -3.90 -3.08
CA ALA A 48 0.04 -3.50 -3.29
C ALA A 48 1.04 -4.67 -3.22
N ASN A 49 0.56 -5.90 -2.98
CA ASN A 49 1.38 -7.06 -2.63
C ASN A 49 2.47 -6.70 -1.60
N TRP A 50 2.06 -5.93 -0.57
CA TRP A 50 2.99 -5.18 0.28
C TRP A 50 3.99 -6.07 1.00
N ASP A 51 3.59 -7.28 1.40
CA ASP A 51 4.47 -8.18 2.15
C ASP A 51 5.67 -8.65 1.32
N TYR A 52 5.46 -8.83 0.01
CA TYR A 52 6.55 -9.07 -0.93
C TYR A 52 7.33 -7.78 -1.21
N THR A 53 6.62 -6.72 -1.60
CA THR A 53 7.22 -5.46 -2.05
C THR A 53 8.07 -4.79 -0.97
N HIS A 54 7.58 -4.74 0.28
CA HIS A 54 8.29 -4.15 1.42
C HIS A 54 9.63 -4.83 1.71
N SER A 55 9.70 -6.16 1.55
CA SER A 55 10.94 -6.90 1.75
C SER A 55 12.03 -6.45 0.77
N LYS A 56 11.66 -6.23 -0.50
CA LYS A 56 12.57 -5.78 -1.56
C LYS A 56 12.95 -4.32 -1.42
N ILE A 57 12.01 -3.47 -1.03
CA ILE A 57 12.26 -2.04 -0.84
C ILE A 57 13.26 -1.78 0.30
N LYS A 58 13.19 -2.53 1.40
CA LYS A 58 14.14 -2.42 2.51
C LYS A 58 15.61 -2.67 2.12
N GLU A 59 15.82 -3.44 1.05
CA GLU A 59 17.16 -3.78 0.57
C GLU A 59 17.78 -2.64 -0.27
N ILE A 60 16.97 -1.67 -0.73
CA ILE A 60 17.41 -0.54 -1.55
C ILE A 60 18.09 0.52 -0.66
N SER A 61 19.28 0.98 -1.04
CA SER A 61 20.08 1.96 -0.27
C SER A 61 19.36 3.29 0.00
N VAL A 62 18.42 3.67 -0.87
CA VAL A 62 17.59 4.88 -0.71
C VAL A 62 16.73 4.82 0.55
N TYR A 63 16.26 3.64 0.97
CA TYR A 63 15.53 3.49 2.25
C TYR A 63 16.44 3.62 3.49
N LYS A 64 17.76 3.49 3.32
CA LYS A 64 18.74 3.76 4.39
C LYS A 64 19.07 5.25 4.50
N ASP A 65 18.68 6.07 3.53
CA ASP A 65 18.81 7.51 3.65
C ASP A 65 17.77 8.03 4.66
N GLN A 66 18.20 8.13 5.92
CA GLN A 66 17.40 8.58 7.06
C GLN A 66 17.13 10.11 7.02
N GLY A 67 17.07 10.71 5.83
CA GLY A 67 16.92 12.15 5.66
C GLY A 67 18.08 12.97 6.26
N LYS A 68 19.25 12.36 6.52
CA LYS A 68 20.41 13.05 7.11
C LYS A 68 20.96 14.18 6.21
N ASN A 69 20.62 14.17 4.93
CA ASN A 69 21.06 15.17 3.94
C ASN A 69 20.02 16.26 3.65
N VAL A 70 18.86 16.28 4.34
CA VAL A 70 17.78 17.25 4.07
C VAL A 70 18.03 18.63 4.75
N THR A 71 19.10 18.78 5.55
CA THR A 71 19.35 20.01 6.33
C THR A 71 20.45 20.92 5.74
N THR A 72 20.44 21.18 4.45
CA THR A 72 21.22 22.32 3.92
C THR A 72 20.52 22.85 2.68
N GLN A 73 19.68 23.87 2.85
CA GLN A 73 19.32 24.95 1.90
C GLN A 73 18.04 25.65 2.40
N LEU A 74 18.10 26.23 3.59
CA LEU A 74 17.25 27.37 3.95
C LEU A 74 18.21 28.44 4.48
N SER A 75 18.77 29.18 3.53
CA SER A 75 19.44 30.47 3.73
C SER A 75 18.42 31.55 4.07
#